data_AF-A0A8T0AND6-F1
#
_entry.id   AF-A0A8T0AND6-F1
#
_cell.length_a   1.000
_cell.length_b   1.000
_cell.length_c   1.000
_cell.angle_alpha   90.00
_cell.angle_beta   90.00
_cell.angle_gamma   90.00
#
_symmetry.space_group_name_H-M   'P 1'
#
loop_
_entity.id
_entity.type
_entity.pdbx_description
1 polymer ?
#
loop_
_entity_poly.entity_id
_entity_poly.type
_entity_poly.pdbx_seq_one_letter_code
_entity_poly.pdbx_strand_id
1 'polypeptide(L)'
;MLLLRFLLLSLLTALLLKTVQCSKIICRDSCCSFVEGFPVRLKALRSSYAVIQDYYEAMDDLDISLFNRTVLDHFKSPYGCSVMNDILHFYLETVLPRAISGHMSRKHFQTPIDRIGNLFQELKRELIKCNKYFTCRKPFEISSVKNSYNQMGGKGLYKAMGELDILFNYIEDYMASQRHKH
;
A
#
# COMPACT_ATOMS: atom_id res chain seq x y z
N MET A 1 52.66 2.12 -11.98
CA MET A 1 51.27 2.40 -12.44
C MET A 1 50.23 1.38 -11.97
N LEU A 2 50.52 0.06 -11.96
CA LEU A 2 49.56 -0.96 -11.50
C LEU A 2 49.15 -0.80 -10.02
N LEU A 3 50.10 -0.53 -9.11
CA LEU A 3 49.83 -0.38 -7.68
C LEU A 3 48.86 0.77 -7.37
N LEU A 4 49.00 1.90 -8.07
CA LEU A 4 48.14 3.07 -7.90
C LEU A 4 46.70 2.78 -8.37
N ARG A 5 46.53 2.01 -9.45
CA ARG A 5 45.22 1.57 -9.94
C ARG A 5 44.54 0.62 -8.95
N PHE A 6 45.29 -0.32 -8.36
CA PHE A 6 44.78 -1.21 -7.32
C PHE A 6 44.32 -0.45 -6.07
N LEU A 7 45.11 0.53 -5.63
CA LEU A 7 44.75 1.39 -4.50
C LEU A 7 43.48 2.20 -4.79
N LEU A 8 43.37 2.81 -5.98
CA LEU A 8 42.16 3.54 -6.39
C LEU A 8 40.91 2.66 -6.47
N LEU A 9 41.02 1.45 -7.03
CA LEU A 9 39.92 0.47 -7.07
C LEU A 9 39.50 0.04 -5.66
N SER A 10 40.45 -0.24 -4.77
CA SER A 10 40.16 -0.60 -3.37
C SER A 10 39.46 0.54 -2.61
N LEU A 11 39.87 1.78 -2.85
CA LEU A 11 39.22 2.97 -2.27
C LEU A 11 37.80 3.16 -2.80
N LEU A 12 37.59 2.95 -4.11
CA LEU A 12 36.27 3.01 -4.74
C LEU A 12 35.34 1.93 -4.18
N THR A 13 35.82 0.69 -4.03
CA THR A 13 35.03 -0.38 -3.40
C THR A 13 34.72 -0.08 -1.95
N ALA A 14 35.66 0.49 -1.18
CA ALA A 14 35.42 0.89 0.20
C ALA A 14 34.43 2.06 0.31
N LEU A 15 34.41 3.00 -0.64
CA LEU A 15 33.42 4.07 -0.71
C LEU A 15 32.03 3.54 -1.08
N LEU A 16 31.96 2.57 -1.99
CA LEU A 16 30.71 1.89 -2.38
C LEU A 16 30.15 0.98 -1.27
N LEU A 17 31.01 0.44 -0.40
CA LEU A 17 30.60 -0.34 0.78
C LEU A 17 30.11 0.54 1.94
N LYS A 18 30.56 1.79 2.04
CA LYS A 18 30.13 2.75 3.08
C LYS A 18 28.70 3.26 2.90
N THR A 19 28.07 3.06 1.74
CA THR A 19 26.68 3.49 1.48
C THR A 19 25.63 2.49 1.91
N VAL A 20 26.02 1.31 2.44
CA VAL A 20 25.09 0.32 3.01
C VAL A 20 25.26 0.22 4.52
N GLN A 21 25.24 1.36 5.21
CA GLN A 21 25.07 1.35 6.65
C GLN A 21 23.58 1.23 6.93
N CYS A 22 23.09 -0.02 7.00
CA CYS A 22 21.75 -0.32 7.51
C CYS A 22 21.70 0.07 8.99
N SER A 23 21.38 1.33 9.27
CA SER A 23 21.05 1.77 10.62
C SER A 23 19.85 0.95 11.09
N LYS A 24 20.07 -0.01 12.00
CA LYS A 24 18.95 -0.73 12.63
C LYS A 24 18.18 0.27 13.48
N ILE A 25 16.99 0.64 13.03
CA ILE A 25 16.05 1.43 13.82
C ILE A 25 15.62 0.57 15.01
N ILE A 26 15.85 1.05 16.22
CA ILE A 26 15.44 0.37 17.46
C ILE A 26 14.09 0.96 17.87
N CYS A 27 13.01 0.26 17.54
CA CYS A 27 11.67 0.66 17.93
C CYS A 27 11.41 0.41 19.41
N ARG A 28 10.90 1.43 20.12
CA ARG A 28 10.54 1.36 21.54
C ARG A 28 9.07 1.04 21.79
N ASP A 29 8.24 1.16 20.77
CA ASP A 29 6.81 0.89 20.85
C ASP A 29 6.30 0.06 19.65
N SER A 30 5.07 -0.44 19.77
CA SER A 30 4.46 -1.27 18.74
C SER A 30 4.14 -0.54 17.44
N CYS A 31 3.94 0.79 17.49
CA CYS A 31 3.59 1.61 16.32
C CYS A 31 4.80 1.80 15.42
N CYS A 32 5.96 2.15 16.00
CA CYS A 32 7.24 2.15 15.29
C CYS A 32 7.51 0.75 14.69
N SER A 33 7.38 -0.29 15.51
CA SER A 33 7.66 -1.67 15.08
C SER A 33 6.78 -2.10 13.90
N PHE A 34 5.52 -1.64 13.89
CA PHE A 34 4.59 -1.89 12.81
C PHE A 34 5.00 -1.19 11.51
N VAL A 35 5.38 0.10 11.57
CA VAL A 35 5.80 0.88 10.40
C VAL A 35 7.12 0.37 9.83
N GLU A 36 8.10 0.05 10.68
CA GLU A 36 9.37 -0.55 10.25
C GLU A 36 9.17 -1.95 9.66
N GLY A 37 8.28 -2.74 10.24
CA GLY A 37 7.92 -4.07 9.76
C GLY A 37 6.96 -4.10 8.56
N PHE A 38 6.44 -2.95 8.12
CA PHE A 38 5.44 -2.89 7.05
C PHE A 38 5.87 -3.50 5.70
N PRO A 39 7.14 -3.44 5.26
CA PRO A 39 7.58 -4.04 3.99
C PRO A 39 7.26 -5.54 3.86
N VAL A 40 7.24 -6.29 4.96
CA VAL A 40 6.88 -7.71 4.95
C VAL A 40 5.40 -7.88 4.57
N ARG A 41 4.52 -7.03 5.11
CA ARG A 41 3.09 -7.02 4.80
C ARG A 41 2.84 -6.54 3.38
N LEU A 42 3.56 -5.52 2.94
CA LEU A 42 3.50 -5.04 1.55
C LEU A 42 3.91 -6.13 0.55
N LYS A 43 4.97 -6.89 0.84
CA LYS A 43 5.36 -8.05 0.03
C LYS A 43 4.25 -9.10 -0.01
N ALA A 44 3.58 -9.37 1.11
CA ALA A 44 2.46 -10.29 1.17
C ALA A 44 1.22 -9.80 0.38
N LEU A 45 0.91 -8.49 0.43
CA LEU A 45 -0.13 -7.86 -0.39
C LEU A 45 0.17 -8.05 -1.87
N ARG A 46 1.36 -7.64 -2.32
CA ARG A 46 1.80 -7.77 -3.71
C ARG A 46 1.81 -9.22 -4.20
N SER A 47 2.28 -10.15 -3.37
CA SER A 47 2.30 -11.58 -3.71
C SER A 47 0.89 -12.17 -3.83
N SER A 48 -0.06 -11.70 -3.01
CA SER A 48 -1.45 -12.16 -3.08
C SER A 48 -2.16 -11.58 -4.30
N TYR A 49 -1.90 -10.30 -4.61
CA TYR A 49 -2.47 -9.65 -5.78
C TYR A 49 -1.95 -10.23 -7.10
N ALA A 50 -0.66 -10.55 -7.19
CA ALA A 50 -0.07 -11.15 -8.40
C ALA A 50 -0.78 -12.45 -8.86
N VAL A 51 -1.50 -13.15 -7.97
CA VAL A 51 -2.28 -14.35 -8.33
C VAL A 51 -3.56 -14.01 -9.10
N ILE A 52 -4.14 -12.83 -8.85
CA ILE A 52 -5.45 -12.40 -9.39
C ILE A 52 -5.35 -11.18 -10.33
N GLN A 53 -4.16 -10.59 -10.45
CA GLN A 53 -3.88 -9.37 -11.19
C GLN A 53 -4.34 -9.46 -12.64
N ASP A 54 -3.83 -10.43 -13.39
CA ASP A 54 -4.13 -10.60 -14.83
C ASP A 54 -5.63 -10.66 -15.10
N TYR A 55 -6.40 -11.30 -14.22
CA TYR A 55 -7.86 -11.38 -14.37
C TYR A 55 -8.54 -10.02 -14.20
N TYR A 56 -8.18 -9.26 -13.17
CA TYR A 56 -8.83 -7.98 -12.90
C TYR A 56 -8.39 -6.90 -13.87
N GLU A 57 -7.13 -6.88 -14.28
CA GLU A 57 -6.62 -5.96 -15.30
C GLU A 57 -7.19 -6.27 -16.69
N ALA A 58 -7.32 -7.53 -17.09
CA ALA A 58 -7.93 -7.90 -18.37
C ALA A 58 -9.44 -7.56 -18.44
N MET A 59 -10.10 -7.47 -17.30
CA MET A 59 -11.52 -7.12 -17.19
C MET A 59 -11.76 -5.62 -16.94
N ASP A 60 -10.69 -4.85 -16.70
CA ASP A 60 -10.74 -3.41 -16.59
C ASP A 60 -10.65 -2.77 -17.98
N ASP A 61 -11.79 -2.34 -18.51
CA ASP A 61 -11.91 -1.69 -19.82
C ASP A 61 -12.08 -0.17 -19.70
N LEU A 62 -11.71 0.42 -18.56
CA LEU A 62 -11.86 1.85 -18.29
C LEU A 62 -10.50 2.58 -18.31
N ASP A 63 -10.38 3.55 -19.22
CA ASP A 63 -9.18 4.42 -19.33
C ASP A 63 -9.06 5.47 -18.19
N ILE A 64 -10.05 5.54 -17.29
CA ILE A 64 -10.10 6.52 -16.19
C ILE A 64 -9.50 5.93 -14.91
N SER A 65 -8.50 6.56 -14.29
CA SER A 65 -7.94 6.01 -13.04
C SER A 65 -8.81 6.29 -11.81
N LEU A 66 -9.07 5.26 -11.00
CA LEU A 66 -9.74 5.38 -9.71
C LEU A 66 -8.80 6.01 -8.68
N PHE A 67 -7.53 5.60 -8.67
CA PHE A 67 -6.46 6.15 -7.85
C PHE A 67 -5.60 7.16 -8.60
N ASN A 68 -6.23 8.23 -9.08
CA ASN A 68 -5.53 9.29 -9.80
C ASN A 68 -4.63 10.17 -8.90
N ARG A 69 -3.98 11.15 -9.52
CA ARG A 69 -3.05 12.07 -8.85
C ARG A 69 -3.69 12.84 -7.68
N THR A 70 -4.95 13.24 -7.80
CA THR A 70 -5.67 13.94 -6.74
C THR A 70 -5.79 13.07 -5.48
N VAL A 71 -6.03 11.76 -5.64
CA VAL A 71 -6.07 10.82 -4.52
C VAL A 71 -4.69 10.70 -3.87
N LEU A 72 -3.62 10.61 -4.66
CA LEU A 72 -2.24 10.60 -4.15
C LEU A 72 -1.90 11.86 -3.35
N ASP A 73 -2.31 13.04 -3.84
CA ASP A 73 -2.04 14.29 -3.16
C ASP A 73 -2.79 14.37 -1.81
N HIS A 74 -4.00 13.78 -1.72
CA HIS A 74 -4.69 13.62 -0.43
C HIS A 74 -3.93 12.69 0.54
N PHE A 75 -3.36 11.58 0.07
CA PHE A 75 -2.48 10.73 0.89
C PHE A 75 -1.27 11.48 1.44
N LYS A 76 -0.70 12.39 0.65
CA LYS A 76 0.47 13.19 1.04
C LYS A 76 0.13 14.40 1.91
N SER A 77 -1.16 14.74 2.02
CA SER A 77 -1.63 15.84 2.85
C SER A 77 -1.57 15.51 4.35
N PRO A 78 -1.75 16.50 5.24
CA PRO A 78 -1.93 16.26 6.68
C PRO A 78 -3.11 15.35 7.04
N TYR A 79 -3.99 15.03 6.09
CA TYR A 79 -5.14 14.13 6.26
C TYR A 79 -4.87 12.71 5.75
N GLY A 80 -3.64 12.38 5.35
CA GLY A 80 -3.30 11.09 4.73
C GLY A 80 -3.70 9.85 5.56
N CYS A 81 -3.62 9.91 6.89
CA CYS A 81 -4.11 8.80 7.73
C CYS A 81 -5.62 8.56 7.52
N SER A 82 -6.42 9.63 7.52
CA SER A 82 -7.87 9.55 7.37
C SER A 82 -8.26 9.08 5.98
N VAL A 83 -7.57 9.58 4.95
CA VAL A 83 -7.67 9.10 3.57
C VAL A 83 -7.45 7.59 3.50
N MET A 84 -6.35 7.11 4.08
CA MET A 84 -6.03 5.68 4.08
C MET A 84 -7.08 4.87 4.83
N ASN A 85 -7.51 5.31 6.01
CA ASN A 85 -8.54 4.62 6.78
C ASN A 85 -9.86 4.50 6.00
N ASP A 86 -10.26 5.55 5.28
CA ASP A 86 -11.48 5.58 4.50
C ASP A 86 -11.40 4.67 3.26
N ILE A 87 -10.25 4.64 2.58
CA ILE A 87 -10.02 3.73 1.46
C ILE A 87 -10.00 2.28 1.94
N LEU A 88 -9.30 1.98 3.05
CA LEU A 88 -9.31 0.64 3.63
C LEU A 88 -10.72 0.22 4.03
N HIS A 89 -11.51 1.14 4.61
CA HIS A 89 -12.92 0.86 4.90
C HIS A 89 -13.72 0.56 3.65
N PHE A 90 -13.57 1.36 2.59
CA PHE A 90 -14.26 1.15 1.33
C PHE A 90 -13.93 -0.22 0.69
N TYR A 91 -12.66 -0.64 0.72
CA TYR A 91 -12.28 -1.95 0.22
C TYR A 91 -12.86 -3.10 1.05
N LEU A 92 -12.77 -2.99 2.38
CA LEU A 92 -13.22 -4.03 3.30
C LEU A 92 -14.74 -4.23 3.26
N GLU A 93 -15.52 -3.17 3.13
CA GLU A 93 -16.99 -3.26 3.17
C GLU A 93 -17.63 -3.42 1.78
N THR A 94 -16.98 -2.93 0.73
CA THR A 94 -17.62 -2.85 -0.60
C THR A 94 -16.89 -3.67 -1.65
N VAL A 95 -15.60 -3.40 -1.88
CA VAL A 95 -14.88 -3.97 -3.04
C VAL A 95 -14.59 -5.45 -2.85
N LEU A 96 -13.94 -5.82 -1.74
CA LEU A 96 -13.51 -7.20 -1.50
C LEU A 96 -14.70 -8.17 -1.30
N PRO A 97 -15.77 -7.82 -0.56
CA PRO A 97 -16.94 -8.69 -0.47
C PRO A 97 -17.61 -8.96 -1.83
N ARG A 98 -17.66 -7.96 -2.71
CA ARG A 98 -18.15 -8.11 -4.09
C ARG A 98 -17.24 -9.01 -4.91
N ALA A 99 -15.92 -8.83 -4.80
CA ALA A 99 -14.92 -9.67 -5.46
C ALA A 99 -15.06 -11.16 -5.05
N ILE A 100 -15.23 -11.43 -3.76
CA ILE A 100 -15.46 -12.79 -3.23
C ILE A 100 -16.78 -13.36 -3.76
N SER A 101 -17.85 -12.55 -3.76
CA SER A 101 -19.17 -12.98 -4.21
C SER A 101 -19.19 -13.38 -5.69
N GLY A 102 -18.37 -12.72 -6.53
CA GLY A 102 -18.16 -13.12 -7.93
C GLY A 102 -17.40 -14.43 -8.12
N HIS A 103 -16.78 -14.95 -7.05
CA HIS A 103 -15.87 -16.10 -7.10
C HIS A 103 -16.15 -17.15 -6.01
N MET A 104 -17.38 -17.23 -5.49
CA MET A 104 -17.73 -18.13 -4.36
C MET A 104 -17.29 -19.59 -4.57
N SER A 105 -17.25 -20.08 -5.81
CA SER A 105 -16.84 -21.45 -6.14
C SER A 105 -15.38 -21.59 -6.59
N ARG A 106 -14.60 -20.49 -6.65
CA ARG A 106 -13.22 -20.47 -7.18
C ARG A 106 -12.21 -20.13 -6.08
N LYS A 107 -11.75 -21.17 -5.36
CA LYS A 107 -10.77 -21.01 -4.26
C LYS A 107 -9.50 -20.28 -4.67
N HIS A 108 -9.06 -20.45 -5.92
CA HIS A 108 -7.91 -19.75 -6.49
C HIS A 108 -8.03 -18.21 -6.41
N PHE A 109 -9.25 -17.66 -6.50
CA PHE A 109 -9.51 -16.23 -6.33
C PHE A 109 -9.79 -15.87 -4.88
N GLN A 110 -10.56 -16.71 -4.18
CA GLN A 110 -10.98 -16.41 -2.81
C GLN A 110 -9.79 -16.25 -1.85
N THR A 111 -8.84 -17.19 -1.86
CA THR A 111 -7.70 -17.19 -0.94
C THR A 111 -6.84 -15.92 -1.01
N PRO A 112 -6.40 -15.45 -2.20
CA PRO A 112 -5.66 -14.19 -2.29
C PRO A 112 -6.49 -12.97 -1.88
N ILE A 113 -7.78 -12.92 -2.21
CA ILE A 113 -8.68 -11.81 -1.81
C ILE A 113 -8.83 -11.77 -0.29
N ASP A 114 -9.07 -12.92 0.36
CA ASP A 114 -9.16 -13.02 1.83
C ASP A 114 -7.86 -12.58 2.49
N ARG A 115 -6.71 -12.97 1.92
CA ARG A 115 -5.39 -12.57 2.44
C ARG A 115 -5.16 -11.06 2.34
N ILE A 116 -5.55 -10.44 1.22
CA ILE A 116 -5.52 -8.97 1.06
C ILE A 116 -6.43 -8.31 2.09
N GLY A 117 -7.67 -8.80 2.25
CA GLY A 117 -8.63 -8.30 3.23
C GLY A 117 -8.11 -8.36 4.66
N ASN A 118 -7.49 -9.47 5.06
CA ASN A 118 -6.90 -9.60 6.39
C ASN A 118 -5.76 -8.60 6.64
N LEU A 119 -4.88 -8.38 5.66
CA LEU A 119 -3.79 -7.40 5.74
C LEU A 119 -4.33 -5.95 5.79
N PHE A 120 -5.37 -5.66 5.02
CA PHE A 120 -6.07 -4.36 5.08
C PHE A 120 -6.74 -4.13 6.43
N GLN A 121 -7.36 -5.17 7.00
CA GLN A 121 -7.98 -5.09 8.31
C GLN A 121 -6.92 -4.89 9.41
N GLU A 122 -5.79 -5.58 9.33
CA GLU A 122 -4.65 -5.35 10.23
C GLU A 122 -4.13 -3.92 10.15
N LEU A 123 -3.90 -3.41 8.93
CA LEU A 123 -3.45 -2.03 8.71
C LEU A 123 -4.44 -1.03 9.29
N LYS A 124 -5.74 -1.19 9.03
CA LYS A 124 -6.79 -0.32 9.58
C LYS A 124 -6.79 -0.34 11.12
N ARG A 125 -6.64 -1.51 11.74
CA ARG A 125 -6.55 -1.63 13.20
C ARG A 125 -5.35 -0.88 13.76
N GLU A 126 -4.18 -1.01 13.13
CA GLU A 126 -2.97 -0.31 13.58
C GLU A 126 -3.05 1.21 13.34
N LEU A 127 -3.68 1.68 12.25
CA LEU A 127 -3.95 3.12 12.08
C LEU A 127 -4.79 3.71 13.23
N ILE A 128 -5.82 2.98 13.66
CA ILE A 128 -6.70 3.40 14.76
C ILE A 128 -5.95 3.37 16.10
N LYS A 129 -5.26 2.26 16.39
CA LYS A 129 -4.49 2.07 17.62
C LYS A 129 -3.36 3.09 17.75
N CYS A 130 -2.64 3.33 16.66
CA CYS A 130 -1.49 4.23 16.57
C CYS A 130 -1.87 5.62 16.03
N ASN A 131 -3.11 6.06 16.24
CA ASN A 131 -3.63 7.31 15.64
C ASN A 131 -2.75 8.55 15.91
N LYS A 132 -2.10 8.61 17.08
CA LYS A 132 -1.17 9.69 17.43
C LYS A 132 0.11 9.62 16.60
N TYR A 133 0.68 8.43 16.43
CA TYR A 133 1.87 8.18 15.61
C TYR A 133 1.59 8.57 14.15
N PHE A 134 0.42 8.20 13.63
CA PHE A 134 -0.02 8.50 12.26
C PHE A 134 -0.57 9.93 12.08
N THR A 135 -0.69 10.71 13.15
CA THR A 135 -1.24 12.08 13.15
C THR A 135 -2.62 12.17 12.49
N CYS A 136 -3.54 11.23 12.80
CA CYS A 136 -4.84 11.16 12.12
C CYS A 136 -5.76 12.34 12.48
N ARG A 137 -6.26 13.07 11.47
CA ARG A 137 -7.10 14.28 11.64
C ARG A 137 -8.53 14.05 11.13
N LYS A 138 -9.54 14.46 11.89
CA LYS A 138 -10.96 14.50 11.44
C LYS A 138 -11.38 15.94 11.11
N PRO A 139 -12.42 16.17 10.27
CA PRO A 139 -13.07 15.24 9.35
C PRO A 139 -12.49 15.36 7.94
N PHE A 140 -12.03 14.26 7.35
CA PHE A 140 -11.70 14.20 5.93
C PHE A 140 -12.34 12.93 5.38
N GLU A 141 -13.26 13.06 4.43
CA GLU A 141 -13.83 11.95 3.68
C GLU A 141 -13.42 12.05 2.21
N ILE A 142 -12.87 10.98 1.66
CA ILE A 142 -12.53 10.92 0.23
C ILE A 142 -13.74 10.47 -0.60
N SER A 143 -14.72 11.35 -0.72
CA SER A 143 -15.93 11.07 -1.51
C SER A 143 -15.64 10.82 -2.99
N SER A 144 -14.53 11.36 -3.53
CA SER A 144 -14.15 11.20 -4.94
C SER A 144 -13.98 9.75 -5.36
N VAL A 145 -13.28 8.93 -4.57
CA VAL A 145 -13.05 7.50 -4.89
C VAL A 145 -14.37 6.73 -4.88
N LYS A 146 -15.19 6.90 -3.84
CA LYS A 146 -16.49 6.21 -3.72
C LYS A 146 -17.44 6.64 -4.83
N ASN A 147 -17.49 7.94 -5.14
CA ASN A 147 -18.35 8.48 -6.19
C ASN A 147 -17.93 7.99 -7.57
N SER A 148 -16.63 8.03 -7.89
CA SER A 148 -16.10 7.50 -9.15
C SER A 148 -16.40 6.00 -9.28
N TYR A 149 -16.17 5.20 -8.24
CA TYR A 149 -16.52 3.78 -8.25
C TYR A 149 -18.01 3.54 -8.51
N ASN A 150 -18.89 4.27 -7.83
CA ASN A 150 -20.35 4.13 -8.01
C ASN A 150 -20.79 4.52 -9.42
N GLN A 151 -20.19 5.57 -10.00
CA GLN A 151 -20.47 6.00 -11.37
C GLN A 151 -20.03 4.97 -12.43
N MET A 152 -18.99 4.17 -12.14
CA MET A 152 -18.54 3.08 -13.02
C MET A 152 -19.48 1.86 -13.02
N GLY A 153 -20.49 1.81 -12.14
CA GLY A 153 -21.44 0.70 -12.05
C GLY A 153 -20.75 -0.64 -11.80
N GLY A 154 -21.12 -1.67 -12.56
CA GLY A 154 -20.52 -3.01 -12.44
C GLY A 154 -19.02 -3.05 -12.75
N LYS A 155 -18.53 -2.13 -13.58
CA LYS A 155 -17.11 -2.04 -13.98
C LYS A 155 -16.22 -1.52 -12.86
N GLY A 156 -16.80 -0.79 -11.90
CA GLY A 156 -16.06 -0.26 -10.76
C GLY A 156 -15.35 -1.35 -9.95
N LEU A 157 -15.92 -2.57 -9.89
CA LEU A 157 -15.27 -3.71 -9.23
C LEU A 157 -13.94 -4.08 -9.89
N TYR A 158 -13.94 -4.26 -11.21
CA TYR A 158 -12.74 -4.62 -11.96
C TYR A 158 -11.71 -3.50 -11.89
N LYS A 159 -12.15 -2.24 -12.00
CA LYS A 159 -11.28 -1.08 -11.83
C LYS A 159 -10.59 -1.03 -10.46
N ALA A 160 -11.37 -1.15 -9.38
CA ALA A 160 -10.84 -1.09 -8.03
C ALA A 160 -9.90 -2.25 -7.70
N MET A 161 -10.19 -3.44 -8.22
CA MET A 161 -9.32 -4.61 -8.03
C MET A 161 -8.07 -4.55 -8.92
N GLY A 162 -8.20 -4.07 -10.15
CA GLY A 162 -7.12 -3.92 -11.13
C GLY A 162 -6.10 -2.83 -10.78
N GLU A 163 -6.50 -1.82 -9.99
CA GLU A 163 -5.59 -0.77 -9.50
C GLU A 163 -5.08 -0.99 -8.06
N LEU A 164 -5.10 -2.24 -7.57
CA LEU A 164 -4.60 -2.56 -6.23
C LEU A 164 -3.10 -2.30 -6.08
N ASP A 165 -2.31 -2.49 -7.14
CA ASP A 165 -0.89 -2.17 -7.15
C ASP A 165 -0.62 -0.66 -6.95
N ILE A 166 -1.41 0.21 -7.58
CA ILE A 166 -1.37 1.66 -7.39
C ILE A 166 -1.70 1.99 -5.94
N LEU A 167 -2.76 1.40 -5.39
CA LEU A 167 -3.10 1.59 -3.98
C LEU A 167 -1.97 1.13 -3.05
N PHE A 168 -1.34 -0.01 -3.34
CA PHE A 168 -0.21 -0.51 -2.54
C PHE A 168 0.97 0.46 -2.57
N ASN A 169 1.25 1.09 -3.71
CA ASN A 169 2.27 2.13 -3.82
C ASN A 169 1.92 3.35 -2.97
N TYR A 170 0.66 3.77 -2.93
CA TYR A 170 0.22 4.90 -2.11
C TYR A 170 0.33 4.60 -0.61
N ILE A 171 0.01 3.36 -0.22
CA ILE A 171 0.20 2.88 1.16
C ILE A 171 1.70 2.81 1.49
N GLU A 172 2.55 2.29 0.59
CA GLU A 172 3.99 2.23 0.79
C GLU A 172 4.59 3.62 1.02
N ASP A 173 4.30 4.57 0.11
CA ASP A 173 4.75 5.96 0.21
C ASP A 173 4.32 6.59 1.54
N TYR A 174 3.05 6.40 1.91
CA TYR A 174 2.55 6.95 3.17
C TYR A 174 3.27 6.32 4.37
N MET A 175 3.42 5.01 4.42
CA MET A 175 4.04 4.31 5.55
C MET A 175 5.53 4.66 5.66
N ALA A 176 6.24 4.76 4.54
CA ALA A 176 7.62 5.24 4.50
C ALA A 176 7.75 6.66 5.06
N SER A 177 6.79 7.54 4.76
CA SER A 177 6.79 8.91 5.29
C SER A 177 6.55 9.01 6.81
N GLN A 178 6.12 7.93 7.47
CA GLN A 178 5.99 7.91 8.93
C GLN A 178 7.26 7.45 9.66
N ARG A 179 8.22 6.81 8.96
CA ARG A 179 9.45 6.27 9.58
C ARG A 179 10.36 7.33 10.20
N HIS A 180 10.32 8.55 9.68
CA HIS A 180 11.24 9.62 10.07
C HIS A 180 10.62 10.63 11.06
N LYS A 181 9.40 10.39 11.53
CA LYS A 181 8.68 11.36 12.38
C LYS A 181 8.98 11.23 13.87
N HIS A 182 9.55 10.12 14.32
CA HIS A 182 9.80 9.79 15.73
C HIS A 182 11.06 8.96 15.89
#